data_AF-A0AAV7VWG6-F1
#
_entry.id   AF-A0AAV7VWG6-F1
#
_cell.length_a   1.000
_cell.length_b   1.000
_cell.length_c   1.000
_cell.angle_alpha   90.00
_cell.angle_beta   90.00
_cell.angle_gamma   90.00
#
_symmetry.space_group_name_H-M   'P 1'
#
loop_
_entity.id
_entity.type
_entity.pdbx_description
1 polymer ?
#
loop_
_entity_poly.entity_id
_entity_poly.type
_entity_poly.pdbx_seq_one_letter_code
_entity_poly.pdbx_strand_id
1 'polypeptide(L)'
;MEDRSRRDNIRLHVIPENEKGADMQAFLCSNLPKLTSLDFDPQTEFQRAHRIGPKRSDNPSRPRPIIACLLRHNQTRQILQAARNHGPFRIDQHDIRITADYSKEANECRKAFLALRPRLRQLEIKYGLFDPARMWVTKNGVSKDFYNPVELRLFLDSFQPQSMDSTSINCSPDNAGDNEGTGNFPSGQEKTNVALCDTEAGQRGRDIGGYYNFGGGVNPSQK
;
A
#
# COMPACT_ATOMS: atom_id res chain seq x y z
N MET A 1 -6.23 -1.62 -16.64
CA MET A 1 -7.46 -2.42 -16.82
C MET A 1 -7.51 -3.62 -15.85
N GLU A 2 -6.37 -4.25 -15.57
CA GLU A 2 -6.25 -5.43 -14.69
C GLU A 2 -6.83 -5.25 -13.28
N ASP A 3 -6.53 -4.16 -12.57
CA ASP A 3 -7.08 -3.97 -11.21
C ASP A 3 -8.60 -3.81 -11.18
N ARG A 4 -9.20 -3.32 -12.27
CA ARG A 4 -10.66 -3.20 -12.38
C ARG A 4 -11.33 -4.57 -12.45
N SER A 5 -10.71 -5.57 -13.07
CA SER A 5 -11.26 -6.93 -13.12
C SER A 5 -11.01 -7.71 -11.82
N ARG A 6 -10.03 -7.30 -11.01
CA ARG A 6 -9.71 -7.92 -9.72
C ARG A 6 -10.39 -7.28 -8.52
N ARG A 7 -11.04 -6.13 -8.68
CA ARG A 7 -11.67 -5.37 -7.58
C ARG A 7 -12.73 -6.16 -6.81
N ASP A 8 -13.30 -7.19 -7.43
CA ASP A 8 -14.34 -8.04 -6.86
C ASP A 8 -13.74 -9.30 -6.20
N ASN A 9 -12.42 -9.49 -6.30
CA ASN A 9 -11.69 -10.59 -5.69
C ASN A 9 -11.19 -10.24 -4.28
N ILE A 10 -11.26 -11.22 -3.39
CA ILE A 10 -10.55 -11.24 -2.11
C ILE A 10 -9.52 -12.38 -2.10
N ARG A 11 -8.42 -12.15 -1.38
CA ARG A 11 -7.37 -13.13 -1.09
C ARG A 11 -7.42 -13.53 0.37
N LEU A 12 -7.49 -14.82 0.64
CA LEU A 12 -7.37 -15.40 1.98
C LEU A 12 -6.03 -16.14 2.11
N HIS A 13 -5.35 -15.90 3.23
CA HIS A 13 -4.07 -16.51 3.57
C HIS A 13 -4.21 -17.45 4.78
N VAL A 14 -3.25 -18.37 4.94
CA VAL A 14 -3.08 -19.22 6.15
C VAL A 14 -4.09 -20.36 6.31
N ILE A 15 -4.98 -20.62 5.34
CA ILE A 15 -5.93 -21.74 5.43
C ILE A 15 -5.24 -23.07 5.07
N PRO A 16 -5.11 -24.05 5.99
CA PRO A 16 -4.40 -25.31 5.78
C PRO A 16 -4.99 -26.13 4.63
N GLU A 17 -4.16 -26.89 3.91
CA GLU A 17 -4.58 -27.60 2.69
C GLU A 17 -5.48 -28.82 2.95
N ASN A 18 -5.24 -29.55 4.04
CA ASN A 18 -5.79 -30.89 4.25
C ASN A 18 -7.08 -30.93 5.09
N GLU A 19 -7.46 -29.82 5.74
CA GLU A 19 -8.64 -29.80 6.62
C GLU A 19 -9.94 -29.48 5.90
N LYS A 20 -9.88 -28.97 4.66
CA LYS A 20 -11.04 -28.33 4.02
C LYS A 20 -11.32 -28.98 2.67
N GLY A 21 -12.41 -29.74 2.65
CA GLY A 21 -12.86 -30.63 1.57
C GLY A 21 -13.18 -29.93 0.25
N ALA A 22 -13.65 -30.74 -0.72
CA ALA A 22 -13.70 -30.46 -2.15
C ALA A 22 -14.32 -29.11 -2.60
N ASP A 23 -15.14 -28.45 -1.78
CA ASP A 23 -15.81 -27.19 -2.13
C ASP A 23 -15.36 -26.00 -1.25
N MET A 24 -14.47 -25.17 -1.80
CA MET A 24 -13.99 -23.94 -1.19
C MET A 24 -15.09 -22.89 -1.05
N GLN A 25 -16.05 -22.87 -1.96
CA GLN A 25 -17.13 -21.89 -1.94
C GLN A 25 -18.03 -22.14 -0.74
N ALA A 26 -18.48 -23.38 -0.52
CA ALA A 26 -19.25 -23.76 0.66
C ALA A 26 -18.55 -23.41 1.98
N PHE A 27 -17.23 -23.61 2.06
CA PHE A 27 -16.42 -23.23 3.21
C PHE A 27 -16.49 -21.72 3.48
N LEU A 28 -16.21 -20.90 2.46
CA LEU A 28 -16.24 -19.44 2.59
C LEU A 28 -17.63 -18.95 2.92
N CYS A 29 -18.66 -19.55 2.32
CA CYS A 29 -20.04 -19.20 2.61
C CYS A 29 -20.41 -19.38 4.09
N SER A 30 -19.96 -20.48 4.68
CA SER A 30 -20.30 -20.83 6.07
C SER A 30 -19.53 -20.01 7.11
N ASN A 31 -18.36 -19.47 6.75
CA ASN A 31 -17.42 -18.88 7.69
C ASN A 31 -17.29 -17.36 7.57
N LEU A 32 -17.30 -16.78 6.37
CA LEU A 32 -17.08 -15.34 6.21
C LEU A 32 -18.09 -14.45 6.96
N PRO A 33 -19.41 -14.72 6.91
CA PRO A 33 -20.38 -13.93 7.67
C PRO A 33 -20.07 -13.96 9.18
N LYS A 34 -19.71 -15.12 9.72
CA LYS A 34 -19.36 -15.30 11.14
C LYS A 34 -18.11 -14.52 11.54
N LEU A 35 -17.10 -14.50 10.67
CA LEU A 35 -15.86 -13.76 10.95
C LEU A 35 -16.04 -12.25 10.83
N THR A 36 -16.76 -11.81 9.81
CA THR A 36 -16.88 -10.38 9.47
C THR A 36 -18.03 -9.69 10.19
N SER A 37 -18.92 -10.46 10.85
CA SER A 37 -20.19 -9.96 11.42
C SER A 37 -21.05 -9.22 10.40
N LEU A 38 -20.88 -9.55 9.12
CA LEU A 38 -21.67 -8.98 8.03
C LEU A 38 -22.87 -9.89 7.76
N ASP A 39 -24.03 -9.27 7.67
CA ASP A 39 -25.26 -9.94 7.27
C ASP A 39 -25.38 -9.88 5.74
N PHE A 40 -24.94 -10.96 5.08
CA PHE A 40 -25.12 -11.14 3.65
C PHE A 40 -25.38 -12.62 3.39
N ASP A 41 -26.24 -12.92 2.41
CA ASP A 41 -26.48 -14.29 1.98
C ASP A 41 -25.27 -14.80 1.19
N PRO A 42 -24.45 -15.67 1.79
CA PRO A 42 -23.20 -16.07 1.18
C PRO A 42 -23.41 -17.00 -0.03
N GLN A 43 -24.52 -17.73 -0.13
CA GLN A 43 -24.76 -18.63 -1.26
C GLN A 43 -24.95 -17.87 -2.57
N THR A 44 -25.49 -16.66 -2.51
CA THR A 44 -25.79 -15.83 -3.68
C THR A 44 -24.71 -14.79 -3.99
N GLU A 45 -23.54 -14.88 -3.33
CA GLU A 45 -22.53 -13.81 -3.37
C GLU A 45 -21.18 -14.23 -3.93
N PHE A 46 -20.85 -15.52 -3.98
CA PHE A 46 -19.60 -15.98 -4.58
C PHE A 46 -19.82 -16.46 -6.03
N GLN A 47 -19.03 -15.92 -6.96
CA GLN A 47 -18.98 -16.46 -8.33
C GLN A 47 -18.07 -17.69 -8.41
N ARG A 48 -16.95 -17.65 -7.69
CA ARG A 48 -15.92 -18.69 -7.70
C ARG A 48 -15.01 -18.55 -6.48
N ALA A 49 -14.52 -19.68 -5.98
CA ALA A 49 -13.48 -19.71 -4.95
C ALA A 49 -12.53 -20.89 -5.20
N HIS A 50 -11.22 -20.63 -5.24
CA HIS A 50 -10.22 -21.68 -5.49
C HIS A 50 -8.84 -21.29 -4.95
N ARG A 51 -7.98 -22.29 -4.78
CA ARG A 51 -6.56 -22.09 -4.41
C ARG A 51 -5.73 -21.70 -5.63
N ILE A 52 -4.74 -20.83 -5.41
CA ILE A 52 -3.85 -20.35 -6.47
C ILE A 52 -2.44 -20.91 -6.33
N GLY A 53 -1.87 -21.27 -7.47
CA GLY A 53 -0.49 -21.70 -7.61
C GLY A 53 -0.30 -23.21 -7.48
N PRO A 54 0.90 -23.70 -7.87
CA PRO A 54 1.25 -25.11 -7.71
C PRO A 54 1.32 -25.47 -6.24
N LYS A 55 0.94 -26.70 -5.90
CA LYS A 55 1.14 -27.25 -4.55
C LYS A 55 2.65 -27.34 -4.30
N ARG A 56 3.19 -26.46 -3.44
CA ARG A 56 4.65 -26.26 -3.27
C ARG A 56 5.30 -27.32 -2.36
N SER A 57 4.90 -28.59 -2.45
CA SER A 57 5.08 -29.69 -1.47
C SER A 57 4.08 -29.68 -0.31
N ASP A 58 3.91 -30.83 0.35
CA ASP A 58 3.05 -31.04 1.53
C ASP A 58 3.50 -30.28 2.78
N ASN A 59 4.37 -29.27 2.64
CA ASN A 59 4.85 -28.48 3.76
C ASN A 59 3.69 -27.67 4.37
N PRO A 60 3.23 -28.02 5.59
CA PRO A 60 2.08 -27.38 6.22
C PRO A 60 2.33 -25.91 6.57
N SER A 61 3.59 -25.47 6.56
CA SER A 61 3.99 -24.13 6.99
C SER A 61 3.63 -23.03 6.00
N ARG A 62 3.30 -23.35 4.74
CA ARG A 62 3.01 -22.36 3.69
C ARG A 62 1.84 -22.79 2.79
N PRO A 63 0.61 -22.81 3.32
CA PRO A 63 -0.56 -23.18 2.53
C PRO A 63 -0.77 -22.24 1.34
N ARG A 64 -1.31 -22.76 0.24
CA ARG A 64 -1.66 -21.94 -0.92
C ARG A 64 -2.76 -20.92 -0.58
N PRO A 65 -2.61 -19.65 -1.01
CA PRO A 65 -3.64 -18.65 -0.84
C PRO A 65 -4.89 -19.02 -1.66
N ILE A 66 -6.04 -18.60 -1.17
CA ILE A 66 -7.33 -18.76 -1.85
C ILE A 66 -7.70 -17.41 -2.46
N ILE A 67 -8.18 -17.44 -3.71
CA ILE A 67 -8.90 -16.31 -4.28
C ILE A 67 -10.38 -16.66 -4.38
N ALA A 68 -11.20 -15.75 -3.88
CA ALA A 68 -12.64 -15.79 -4.03
C ALA A 68 -13.10 -14.54 -4.75
N CYS A 69 -13.93 -14.70 -5.77
CA CYS A 69 -14.55 -13.61 -6.51
C CYS A 69 -15.99 -13.46 -6.06
N LEU A 70 -16.36 -12.27 -5.63
CA LEU A 70 -17.73 -11.94 -5.27
C LEU A 70 -18.51 -11.42 -6.49
N LEU A 71 -19.83 -11.54 -6.43
CA LEU A 71 -20.76 -11.01 -7.42
C LEU A 71 -20.87 -9.49 -7.34
N ARG A 72 -20.85 -8.94 -6.12
CA ARG A 72 -21.07 -7.51 -5.85
C ARG A 72 -19.83 -6.85 -5.27
N HIS A 73 -19.35 -5.81 -5.94
CA HIS A 73 -18.23 -4.99 -5.46
C HIS A 73 -18.44 -4.40 -4.06
N ASN A 74 -19.69 -4.06 -3.72
CA ASN A 74 -20.04 -3.54 -2.40
C ASN A 74 -19.69 -4.53 -1.29
N GLN A 75 -19.95 -5.82 -1.53
CA GLN A 75 -19.67 -6.88 -0.56
C GLN A 75 -18.17 -7.07 -0.37
N THR A 76 -17.41 -7.06 -1.47
CA THR A 76 -15.94 -7.08 -1.43
C THR A 76 -15.40 -5.92 -0.58
N ARG A 77 -15.92 -4.70 -0.77
CA ARG A 77 -15.50 -3.53 0.02
C ARG A 77 -15.81 -3.69 1.51
N GLN A 78 -17.01 -4.15 1.87
CA GLN A 78 -17.40 -4.37 3.26
C GLN A 78 -16.54 -5.43 3.94
N ILE A 79 -16.31 -6.57 3.28
CA ILE A 79 -15.45 -7.65 3.81
C ILE A 79 -14.02 -7.14 4.02
N LEU A 80 -13.47 -6.41 3.05
CA LEU A 80 -12.13 -5.84 3.17
C LEU A 80 -12.05 -4.77 4.27
N GLN A 81 -13.10 -3.99 4.49
CA GLN A 81 -13.18 -3.04 5.59
C GLN A 81 -13.24 -3.75 6.94
N ALA A 82 -14.08 -4.78 7.09
CA ALA A 82 -14.15 -5.61 8.28
C ALA A 82 -12.79 -6.26 8.59
N ALA A 83 -12.11 -6.79 7.56
CA ALA A 83 -10.78 -7.38 7.70
C ALA A 83 -9.71 -6.38 8.17
N ARG A 84 -9.84 -5.10 7.79
CA ARG A 84 -8.92 -4.03 8.23
C ARG A 84 -9.18 -3.62 9.67
N ASN A 85 -10.44 -3.59 10.09
CA ASN A 85 -10.84 -3.08 11.40
C ASN A 85 -10.77 -4.14 12.50
N HIS A 86 -11.12 -5.39 12.17
CA HIS A 86 -11.33 -6.48 13.13
C HIS A 86 -10.43 -7.69 12.89
N GLY A 87 -9.65 -7.70 11.80
CA GLY A 87 -8.72 -8.79 11.51
C GLY A 87 -7.44 -8.73 12.37
N PRO A 88 -6.66 -9.83 12.44
CA PRO A 88 -6.87 -11.12 11.77
C PRO A 88 -8.05 -11.91 12.36
N PHE A 89 -8.67 -12.74 11.53
CA PHE A 89 -9.81 -13.56 11.95
C PHE A 89 -9.36 -14.96 12.33
N ARG A 90 -9.98 -15.58 13.32
CA ARG A 90 -9.62 -16.94 13.74
C ARG A 90 -10.64 -17.95 13.25
N ILE A 91 -10.20 -18.95 12.51
CA ILE A 91 -10.98 -20.17 12.23
C ILE A 91 -10.15 -21.34 12.74
N ASP A 92 -10.75 -22.18 13.58
CA ASP A 92 -10.08 -23.31 14.22
C ASP A 92 -8.83 -22.82 15.00
N GLN A 93 -7.66 -23.35 14.67
CA GLN A 93 -6.36 -22.96 15.25
C GLN A 93 -5.57 -21.99 14.36
N HIS A 94 -6.21 -21.37 13.37
CA HIS A 94 -5.52 -20.57 12.36
C HIS A 94 -5.99 -19.12 12.29
N ASP A 95 -5.02 -18.21 12.28
CA ASP A 95 -5.23 -16.78 12.05
C ASP A 95 -5.27 -16.49 10.55
N ILE A 96 -6.47 -16.27 10.05
CA ILE A 96 -6.76 -15.98 8.65
C ILE A 96 -6.67 -14.49 8.40
N ARG A 97 -5.89 -14.15 7.37
CA ARG A 97 -5.80 -12.79 6.86
C ARG A 97 -6.55 -12.69 5.55
N ILE A 98 -7.44 -11.70 5.46
CA ILE A 98 -8.15 -11.34 4.23
C ILE A 98 -7.55 -10.05 3.67
N THR A 99 -7.22 -10.04 2.38
CA THR A 99 -6.64 -8.90 1.67
C THR A 99 -7.27 -8.73 0.29
N ALA A 100 -7.19 -7.55 -0.31
CA ALA A 100 -7.60 -7.36 -1.70
C ALA A 100 -6.62 -8.05 -2.67
N ASP A 101 -7.11 -8.42 -3.86
CA ASP A 101 -6.30 -8.98 -4.95
C ASP A 101 -5.85 -7.87 -5.90
N TYR A 102 -4.67 -7.29 -5.67
CA TYR A 102 -4.11 -6.28 -6.59
C TYR A 102 -3.28 -6.93 -7.72
N SER A 103 -3.12 -6.21 -8.82
CA SER A 103 -2.10 -6.46 -9.84
C SER A 103 -0.69 -6.48 -9.23
N LYS A 104 0.28 -7.02 -9.98
CA LYS A 104 1.68 -7.02 -9.54
C LYS A 104 2.19 -5.58 -9.37
N GLU A 105 1.93 -4.75 -10.36
CA GLU A 105 2.31 -3.34 -10.40
C GLU A 105 1.70 -2.55 -9.23
N ALA A 106 0.38 -2.68 -9.00
CA ALA A 106 -0.27 -2.02 -7.87
C ALA A 106 0.30 -2.51 -6.53
N ASN A 107 0.57 -3.81 -6.37
CA ASN A 107 1.22 -4.33 -5.16
C ASN A 107 2.62 -3.75 -4.94
N GLU A 108 3.43 -3.60 -5.99
CA GLU A 108 4.77 -3.02 -5.94
C GLU A 108 4.71 -1.53 -5.57
N CYS A 109 3.81 -0.77 -6.20
CA CYS A 109 3.57 0.62 -5.87
C CYS A 109 3.12 0.79 -4.41
N ARG A 110 2.17 -0.04 -3.95
CA ARG A 110 1.75 -0.07 -2.54
C ARG A 110 2.92 -0.37 -1.60
N LYS A 111 3.75 -1.37 -1.90
CA LYS A 111 4.94 -1.69 -1.09
C LYS A 111 5.89 -0.49 -1.00
N ALA A 112 6.12 0.20 -2.11
CA ALA A 112 6.98 1.38 -2.16
C ALA A 112 6.42 2.53 -1.29
N PHE A 113 5.11 2.77 -1.33
CA PHE A 113 4.46 3.71 -0.41
C PHE A 113 4.57 3.27 1.05
N LEU A 114 4.30 1.99 1.34
CA LEU A 114 4.40 1.44 2.69
C LEU A 114 5.81 1.57 3.28
N ALA A 115 6.86 1.50 2.45
CA ALA A 115 8.25 1.71 2.86
C ALA A 115 8.53 3.15 3.35
N LEU A 116 7.74 4.15 2.93
CA LEU A 116 7.89 5.54 3.35
C LEU A 116 7.15 5.87 4.66
N ARG A 117 6.39 4.92 5.22
CA ARG A 117 5.60 5.12 6.45
C ARG A 117 6.40 5.51 7.69
N PRO A 118 7.59 4.93 7.96
CA PRO A 118 8.40 5.35 9.10
C PRO A 118 8.73 6.85 9.04
N ARG A 119 9.08 7.34 7.85
CA ARG A 119 9.40 8.75 7.63
C ARG A 119 8.18 9.67 7.79
N LEU A 120 7.03 9.26 7.28
CA LEU A 120 5.77 9.98 7.51
C LEU A 120 5.43 10.10 9.01
N ARG A 121 5.65 9.03 9.78
CA ARG A 121 5.47 9.03 11.23
C ARG A 121 6.45 9.96 11.94
N GLN A 122 7.73 9.92 11.56
CA GLN A 122 8.76 10.79 12.12
C GLN A 122 8.48 12.27 11.89
N LEU A 123 7.89 12.62 10.74
CA LEU A 123 7.50 13.99 10.39
C LEU A 123 6.10 14.37 10.90
N GLU A 124 5.46 13.51 11.69
CA GLU A 124 4.10 13.69 12.24
C GLU A 124 3.03 13.97 11.17
N ILE A 125 3.23 13.46 9.95
CA ILE A 125 2.31 13.62 8.83
C ILE A 125 1.23 12.54 8.94
N LYS A 126 -0.05 12.95 8.91
CA LYS A 126 -1.17 12.00 8.82
C LYS A 126 -1.24 11.45 7.41
N TYR A 127 -1.51 10.15 7.25
CA TYR A 127 -1.56 9.54 5.92
C TYR A 127 -2.53 8.37 5.83
N GLY A 128 -2.92 8.02 4.61
CA GLY A 128 -3.72 6.84 4.27
C GLY A 128 -3.44 6.35 2.85
N LEU A 129 -3.54 5.05 2.62
CA LEU A 129 -3.22 4.41 1.32
C LEU A 129 -4.48 3.86 0.64
N PHE A 130 -5.06 4.60 -0.28
CA PHE A 130 -6.26 4.19 -1.02
C PHE A 130 -5.98 3.13 -2.10
N ASP A 131 -7.02 2.38 -2.42
CA ASP A 131 -7.01 1.41 -3.51
C ASP A 131 -7.08 2.12 -4.89
N PRO A 132 -6.38 1.61 -5.92
CA PRO A 132 -5.43 0.50 -5.87
C PRO A 132 -4.07 0.88 -5.27
N ALA A 133 -3.56 2.09 -5.52
CA ALA A 133 -2.26 2.54 -4.98
C ALA A 133 -2.14 4.08 -4.99
N ARG A 134 -2.91 4.77 -4.15
CA ARG A 134 -2.83 6.24 -3.99
C ARG A 134 -2.61 6.59 -2.52
N MET A 135 -1.56 7.34 -2.20
CA MET A 135 -1.30 7.77 -0.83
C MET A 135 -1.76 9.20 -0.61
N TRP A 136 -2.69 9.38 0.31
CA TRP A 136 -3.08 10.68 0.84
C TRP A 136 -2.21 11.02 2.03
N VAL A 137 -1.76 12.26 2.12
CA VAL A 137 -1.02 12.80 3.27
C VAL A 137 -1.61 14.14 3.68
N THR A 138 -1.56 14.44 4.98
CA THR A 138 -2.00 15.71 5.55
C THR A 138 -0.96 16.24 6.51
N LYS A 139 -0.49 17.46 6.26
CA LYS A 139 0.44 18.20 7.11
C LYS A 139 -0.12 19.60 7.34
N ASN A 140 -0.17 20.04 8.59
CA ASN A 140 -0.66 21.38 8.98
C ASN A 140 -2.04 21.75 8.39
N GLY A 141 -2.96 20.78 8.33
CA GLY A 141 -4.31 20.96 7.77
C GLY A 141 -4.39 20.91 6.24
N VAL A 142 -3.27 20.88 5.53
CA VAL A 142 -3.23 20.77 4.06
C VAL A 142 -3.07 19.31 3.65
N SER A 143 -4.02 18.82 2.87
CA SER A 143 -4.04 17.46 2.32
C SER A 143 -3.52 17.43 0.88
N LYS A 144 -2.66 16.46 0.55
CA LYS A 144 -2.20 16.18 -0.81
C LYS A 144 -2.27 14.69 -1.12
N ASP A 145 -2.64 14.37 -2.35
CA ASP A 145 -2.70 13.01 -2.88
C ASP A 145 -1.48 12.73 -3.76
N PHE A 146 -0.89 11.54 -3.61
CA PHE A 146 0.26 11.06 -4.37
C PHE A 146 -0.06 9.75 -5.07
N TYR A 147 0.23 9.68 -6.36
CA TYR A 147 0.06 8.48 -7.19
C TYR A 147 1.38 7.76 -7.44
N ASN A 148 2.51 8.46 -7.26
CA ASN A 148 3.85 7.92 -7.41
C ASN A 148 4.61 7.98 -6.07
N PRO A 149 5.20 6.85 -5.58
CA PRO A 149 6.02 6.84 -4.39
C PRO A 149 7.29 7.70 -4.49
N VAL A 150 7.81 7.94 -5.70
CA VAL A 150 8.97 8.82 -5.94
C VAL A 150 8.61 10.27 -5.65
N GLU A 151 7.47 10.76 -6.15
CA GLU A 151 6.99 12.12 -5.86
C GLU A 151 6.78 12.34 -4.37
N LEU A 152 6.20 11.35 -3.68
CA LEU A 152 6.05 11.44 -2.23
C LEU A 152 7.41 11.49 -1.53
N ARG A 153 8.38 10.69 -1.97
CA ARG A 153 9.73 10.71 -1.38
C ARG A 153 10.35 12.10 -1.50
N LEU A 154 10.33 12.69 -2.69
CA LEU A 154 10.83 14.06 -2.93
C LEU A 154 10.10 15.09 -2.05
N PHE A 155 8.79 14.93 -1.86
CA PHE A 155 8.01 15.75 -0.94
C PHE A 155 8.43 15.58 0.53
N LEU A 156 8.88 14.40 0.94
CA LEU A 156 9.40 14.18 2.29
C LEU A 156 10.83 14.69 2.46
N ASP A 157 11.62 14.73 1.38
CA ASP A 157 12.97 15.30 1.33
C ASP A 157 12.96 16.81 1.53
N SER A 158 11.93 17.51 1.03
CA SER A 158 11.82 18.96 1.23
C SER A 158 11.61 19.40 2.69
N PHE A 159 11.29 18.47 3.60
CA PHE A 159 11.15 18.76 5.03
C PHE A 159 12.40 18.47 5.85
N GLN A 160 13.43 17.86 5.26
CA GLN A 160 14.69 17.72 5.97
C GLN A 160 15.48 19.03 5.89
N PRO A 161 16.02 19.54 7.01
CA PRO A 161 17.05 20.55 6.94
C PRO A 161 18.18 19.99 6.08
N GLN A 162 18.58 20.70 5.04
CA GLN A 162 19.84 20.41 4.37
C GLN A 162 20.91 20.50 5.44
N SER A 163 21.50 19.38 5.85
CA SER A 163 22.76 19.42 6.59
C SER A 163 23.79 19.99 5.62
N MET A 164 23.95 21.31 5.63
CA MET A 164 25.14 21.94 5.11
C MET A 164 26.28 21.57 6.04
N ASP A 165 26.86 20.39 5.85
CA ASP A 165 28.24 20.17 6.25
C ASP A 165 29.09 20.91 5.22
N SER A 166 29.22 22.22 5.45
CA SER A 166 30.31 23.00 4.91
C SER A 166 31.59 22.55 5.60
N THR A 167 32.08 21.35 5.26
CA THR A 167 33.50 21.07 5.42
C THR A 167 34.18 21.70 4.21
N SER A 168 34.59 22.95 4.40
CA SER A 168 35.59 23.61 3.58
C SER A 168 36.74 22.65 3.34
N ILE A 169 36.86 22.12 2.12
CA ILE A 169 38.17 21.69 1.64
C ILE A 169 38.96 22.98 1.51
N ASN A 170 39.78 23.25 2.52
CA ASN A 170 40.87 24.21 2.39
C ASN A 170 41.78 23.66 1.29
N CYS A 171 41.61 24.21 0.09
CA CYS A 171 42.64 24.17 -0.93
C CYS A 171 43.80 25.04 -0.41
N SER A 172 44.94 24.41 -0.14
CA SER A 172 46.24 25.09 -0.26
C SER A 172 47.01 24.43 -1.38
N PRO A 173 47.70 25.23 -2.21
CA PRO A 173 48.41 24.76 -3.39
C PRO A 173 49.72 24.09 -2.96
N ASP A 174 50.22 23.16 -3.78
CA ASP A 174 51.64 22.92 -4.07
C ASP A 174 51.84 21.48 -4.57
N ASN A 175 51.67 21.25 -5.87
CA ASN A 175 52.82 20.90 -6.71
C ASN A 175 52.43 20.76 -8.19
N ALA A 176 53.32 21.32 -9.01
CA ALA A 176 53.30 21.29 -10.46
C ALA A 176 53.45 19.85 -11.00
N GLY A 177 52.75 19.59 -12.10
CA GLY A 177 52.86 18.36 -12.87
C GLY A 177 52.17 18.58 -14.22
N ASP A 178 52.98 18.99 -15.19
CA ASP A 178 52.59 19.27 -16.56
C ASP A 178 51.93 18.04 -17.23
N ASN A 179 50.80 18.25 -17.90
CA ASN A 179 50.48 17.46 -19.09
C ASN A 179 49.51 18.21 -20.01
N GLU A 180 49.98 18.51 -21.22
CA GLU A 180 49.19 19.08 -22.31
C GLU A 180 48.25 18.02 -22.91
N GLY A 181 47.02 18.42 -23.21
CA GLY A 181 46.05 17.57 -23.88
C GLY A 181 44.86 18.37 -24.40
N THR A 182 44.95 18.73 -25.67
CA THR A 182 43.98 19.50 -26.46
C THR A 182 42.64 18.80 -26.63
N GLY A 183 41.53 19.58 -26.78
CA GLY A 183 40.37 19.11 -27.55
C GLY A 183 38.96 19.46 -27.06
N ASN A 184 38.52 20.69 -27.34
CA ASN A 184 37.20 21.10 -27.85
C ASN A 184 35.85 20.76 -27.14
N PHE A 185 35.14 21.83 -26.77
CA PHE A 185 33.69 21.94 -26.48
C PHE A 185 32.83 21.89 -27.77
N PRO A 186 31.50 21.62 -27.71
CA PRO A 186 30.54 22.72 -27.55
C PRO A 186 29.31 22.45 -26.64
N SER A 187 28.90 23.56 -26.01
CA SER A 187 27.57 24.00 -25.54
C SER A 187 26.32 23.12 -25.75
N GLY A 188 25.51 23.02 -24.69
CA GLY A 188 24.09 22.71 -24.75
C GLY A 188 23.37 23.11 -23.45
N GLN A 189 22.70 24.25 -23.45
CA GLN A 189 21.76 24.65 -22.40
C GLN A 189 20.43 23.92 -22.65
N GLU A 190 19.95 23.10 -21.71
CA GLU A 190 18.54 22.70 -21.69
C GLU A 190 17.84 23.28 -20.46
N LYS A 191 16.99 24.26 -20.75
CA LYS A 191 15.96 24.78 -19.85
C LYS A 191 14.82 23.76 -19.85
N THR A 192 14.49 23.18 -18.69
CA THR A 192 13.19 22.51 -18.51
C THR A 192 12.31 23.37 -17.61
N ASN A 193 11.33 24.02 -18.26
CA ASN A 193 10.26 24.77 -17.62
C ASN A 193 9.38 23.79 -16.82
N VAL A 194 9.29 24.01 -15.51
CA VAL A 194 8.26 23.38 -14.67
C VAL A 194 7.00 24.22 -14.77
N ALA A 195 6.00 23.71 -15.49
CA ALA A 195 4.67 24.29 -15.52
C ALA A 195 3.97 24.02 -14.17
N LEU A 196 3.75 25.08 -13.40
CA LEU A 196 2.76 25.12 -12.33
C LEU A 196 1.37 25.06 -12.98
N CYS A 197 0.63 23.97 -12.76
CA CYS A 197 -0.81 23.99 -12.94
C CYS A 197 -1.45 24.26 -11.58
N ASP A 198 -1.79 25.52 -11.35
CA ASP A 198 -2.73 25.94 -10.33
C ASP A 198 -4.11 25.37 -10.70
N THR A 199 -4.75 24.65 -9.77
CA THR A 199 -6.19 24.40 -9.86
C THR A 199 -6.79 24.53 -8.48
N GLU A 200 -7.73 25.47 -8.42
CA GLU A 200 -8.28 26.10 -7.25
C GLU A 200 -9.03 25.12 -6.35
N ALA A 201 -8.82 25.30 -5.04
CA ALA A 201 -9.41 24.52 -3.98
C ALA A 201 -10.92 24.82 -3.84
N GLY A 202 -11.76 24.00 -4.47
CA GLY A 202 -13.15 23.85 -4.09
C GLY A 202 -13.28 23.10 -2.76
N GLN A 203 -13.53 23.82 -1.68
CA GLN A 203 -13.85 23.26 -0.36
C GLN A 203 -15.15 22.43 -0.42
N ARG A 204 -15.01 21.11 -0.52
CA ARG A 204 -16.05 20.15 -0.15
C ARG A 204 -15.47 19.20 0.88
N GLY A 205 -16.07 19.17 2.06
CA GLY A 205 -15.72 18.27 3.14
C GLY A 205 -15.65 16.84 2.62
N ARG A 206 -14.46 16.24 2.66
CA ARG A 206 -14.27 14.84 2.27
C ARG A 206 -14.67 13.99 3.47
N ASP A 207 -15.83 13.34 3.38
CA ASP A 207 -16.24 12.28 4.29
C ASP A 207 -15.09 11.30 4.46
N ILE A 208 -14.62 11.18 5.69
CA ILE A 208 -13.44 10.41 6.12
C ILE A 208 -13.80 8.91 6.24
N GLY A 209 -14.55 8.41 5.25
CA GLY A 209 -14.99 7.03 5.12
C GLY A 209 -13.84 6.10 4.75
N GLY A 210 -13.03 5.76 5.74
CA GLY A 210 -12.41 4.44 5.91
C GLY A 210 -11.59 3.87 4.76
N TYR A 211 -10.38 4.40 4.51
CA TYR A 211 -9.29 3.60 3.90
C TYR A 211 -7.95 3.94 4.57
N TYR A 212 -7.41 2.96 5.31
CA TYR A 212 -6.15 2.98 6.06
C TYR A 212 -5.94 4.23 6.94
N ASN A 213 -6.83 4.45 7.91
CA ASN A 213 -6.50 5.27 9.08
C ASN A 213 -5.54 4.47 9.97
N PHE A 214 -4.27 4.86 10.00
CA PHE A 214 -3.34 4.40 11.03
C PHE A 214 -3.04 5.57 11.95
N GLY A 215 -4.09 6.08 12.61
CA GLY A 215 -3.96 7.02 13.72
C GLY A 215 -3.27 6.32 14.88
N GLY A 216 -2.23 6.95 15.43
CA GLY A 216 -1.41 6.42 16.50
C GLY A 216 -2.26 6.05 17.72
N GLY A 217 -2.18 4.79 18.12
CA GLY A 217 -2.55 4.38 19.47
C GLY A 217 -1.55 5.00 20.44
N VAL A 218 -2.01 5.97 21.22
CA VAL A 218 -1.36 6.35 22.47
C VAL A 218 -1.49 5.13 23.37
N ASN A 219 -0.37 4.58 23.86
CA ASN A 219 -0.40 3.54 24.88
C ASN A 219 -1.16 4.10 26.10
N PRO A 220 -2.26 3.48 26.57
CA PRO A 220 -2.72 3.76 27.91
C PRO A 220 -1.70 3.12 28.86
N SER A 221 -0.84 3.96 29.43
CA SER A 221 -0.05 3.59 30.60
C SER A 221 -0.99 2.99 31.64
N GLN A 222 -0.67 1.76 32.04
CA GLN A 222 -1.32 1.06 33.13
C GLN A 222 -1.29 1.97 34.37
N LYS A 223 -2.47 2.22 34.94
CA LYS A 223 -2.66 2.68 36.31
C LYS A 223 -3.40 1.58 37.05
#